data_AF-A0A7W8BMB1-F1
#
_entry.id   AF-A0A7W8BMB1-F1
#
_cell.length_a   1.000
_cell.length_b   1.000
_cell.length_c   1.000
_cell.angle_alpha   90.00
_cell.angle_beta   90.00
_cell.angle_gamma   90.00
#
_symmetry.space_group_name_H-M   'P 1'
#
loop_
_entity.id
_entity.type
_entity.pdbx_description
1 polymer ?
#
loop_
_entity_poly.entity_id
_entity_poly.type
_entity_poly.pdbx_seq_one_letter_code
_entity_poly.pdbx_strand_id
1 'polypeptide(L)'
;MPHDDTAEREVRRRMADHELYTDSAPGLERLEEERFRGKELAAKYNGTGPRGQEARRSLLGELLGSVGHGVWIEPPLHVAYGRHVHLGDDVYVNFGLTLVDDVEVFVGDRVMVAPHVTVSTTGHPVHPGLRRTAASSRLRCASRTTCGSGPAR
;
A
#
# COMPACT_ATOMS: atom_id res chain seq x y z
N MET A 1 5.02 28.81 7.71
CA MET A 1 5.40 28.11 8.94
C MET A 1 6.47 27.11 8.56
N PRO A 2 7.61 27.03 9.25
CA PRO A 2 8.59 25.99 8.96
C PRO A 2 7.97 24.65 9.39
N HIS A 3 7.79 23.74 8.44
CA HIS A 3 7.40 22.37 8.74
C HIS A 3 8.51 21.76 9.61
N ASP A 4 8.17 21.26 10.80
CA ASP A 4 9.14 20.60 11.67
C ASP A 4 9.45 19.21 11.10
N ASP A 5 10.38 19.19 10.15
CA ASP A 5 10.91 17.99 9.49
C ASP A 5 11.41 16.92 10.49
N THR A 6 11.65 17.29 11.76
CA THR A 6 12.17 16.37 12.79
C THR A 6 11.12 15.34 13.20
N ALA A 7 9.85 15.74 13.35
CA ALA A 7 8.76 14.86 13.75
C ALA A 7 8.46 13.82 12.66
N GLU A 8 8.39 14.24 11.40
CA GLU A 8 8.23 13.34 10.26
C GLU A 8 9.38 12.34 10.15
N ARG A 9 10.64 12.81 10.24
CA ARG A 9 11.81 11.92 10.16
C ARG A 9 11.78 10.85 11.26
N GLU A 10 11.41 11.22 12.48
CA GLU A 10 11.28 10.26 13.58
C GLU A 10 10.15 9.26 13.32
N VAL A 11 8.99 9.69 12.84
CA VAL A 11 7.90 8.76 12.49
C VAL A 11 8.32 7.81 11.37
N ARG A 12 8.97 8.30 10.31
CA ARG A 12 9.48 7.44 9.23
C ARG A 12 10.55 6.47 9.72
N ARG A 13 11.43 6.90 10.64
CA ARG A 13 12.39 6.01 11.30
C ARG A 13 11.65 4.89 12.04
N ARG A 14 10.64 5.22 12.85
CA ARG A 14 9.83 4.24 13.59
C ARG A 14 9.12 3.25 12.67
N MET A 15 8.55 3.74 11.56
CA MET A 15 7.93 2.90 10.53
C MET A 15 8.94 1.88 9.97
N ALA A 16 10.15 2.33 9.64
CA ALA A 16 11.24 1.48 9.13
C ALA A 16 11.75 0.49 10.18
N ASP A 17 11.92 0.93 11.42
CA ASP A 17 12.44 0.13 12.55
C ASP A 17 11.37 -0.76 13.20
N HIS A 18 10.13 -0.73 12.70
CA HIS A 18 8.98 -1.47 13.23
C HIS A 18 8.60 -1.09 14.67
N GLU A 19 8.87 0.14 15.05
CA GLU A 19 8.45 0.73 16.32
C GLU A 19 7.02 1.27 16.21
N LEU A 20 6.39 1.50 17.36
CA LEU A 20 5.05 2.07 17.43
C LEU A 20 5.04 3.54 16.98
N TYR A 21 4.18 3.87 16.03
CA TYR A 21 4.04 5.22 15.49
C TYR A 21 2.58 5.66 15.33
N THR A 22 2.43 6.96 15.07
CA THR A 22 1.21 7.62 14.63
C THR A 22 1.55 8.49 13.43
N ASP A 23 0.71 8.49 12.41
CA ASP A 23 0.94 9.16 11.13
C ASP A 23 -0.01 10.34 10.89
N SER A 24 -0.82 10.70 11.90
CA SER A 24 -1.87 11.74 11.82
C SER A 24 -1.81 12.76 12.97
N ALA A 25 -0.62 13.04 13.49
CA ALA A 25 -0.38 14.02 14.55
C ALA A 25 0.07 15.38 13.97
N PRO A 26 -0.05 16.49 14.71
CA PRO A 26 0.50 17.79 14.29
C PRO A 26 1.98 17.68 13.92
N GLY A 27 2.40 18.30 12.81
CA GLY A 27 3.76 18.19 12.28
C GLY A 27 3.98 17.01 11.30
N LEU A 28 2.93 16.24 10.99
CA LEU A 28 2.97 15.13 10.03
C LEU A 28 2.16 15.42 8.75
N GLU A 29 1.96 16.69 8.41
CA GLU A 29 1.09 17.12 7.31
C GLU A 29 1.54 16.53 5.97
N ARG A 30 2.85 16.29 5.78
CA ARG A 30 3.38 15.65 4.58
C ARG A 30 2.99 14.18 4.46
N LEU A 31 2.99 13.43 5.57
CA LEU A 31 2.52 12.03 5.58
C LEU A 31 1.02 11.98 5.29
N GLU A 32 0.27 12.96 5.80
CA GLU A 32 -1.15 13.10 5.52
C GLU A 32 -1.41 13.41 4.03
N GLU A 33 -0.68 14.35 3.46
CA GLU A 33 -0.74 14.68 2.03
C GLU A 33 -0.39 13.46 1.15
N GLU A 34 0.61 12.67 1.52
CA GLU A 34 0.95 11.42 0.83
C GLU A 34 -0.20 10.42 0.82
N ARG A 35 -0.91 10.25 1.95
CA ARG A 35 -2.11 9.39 2.01
C ARG A 35 -3.24 9.93 1.14
N PHE A 36 -3.49 11.23 1.17
CA PHE A 36 -4.53 11.83 0.34
C PHE A 36 -4.22 11.67 -1.14
N ARG A 37 -2.99 11.97 -1.58
CA ARG A 37 -2.52 11.74 -2.95
C ARG A 37 -2.78 10.29 -3.40
N GLY A 38 -2.40 9.31 -2.57
CA GLY A 38 -2.63 7.90 -2.86
C GLY A 38 -4.11 7.56 -3.06
N LYS A 39 -4.96 8.02 -2.13
CA LYS A 39 -6.42 7.79 -2.19
C LYS A 39 -7.08 8.47 -3.38
N GLU A 40 -6.64 9.68 -3.74
CA GLU A 40 -7.13 10.39 -4.92
C GLU A 40 -6.75 9.69 -6.22
N LEU A 41 -5.50 9.24 -6.36
CA LEU A 41 -5.05 8.47 -7.52
C LEU A 41 -5.77 7.13 -7.62
N ALA A 42 -6.00 6.44 -6.50
CA ALA A 42 -6.81 5.22 -6.47
C ALA A 42 -8.26 5.49 -6.86
N ALA A 43 -8.85 6.61 -6.42
CA ALA A 43 -10.20 7.00 -6.84
C ALA A 43 -10.27 7.26 -8.35
N LYS A 44 -9.27 7.96 -8.93
CA LYS A 44 -9.15 8.15 -10.39
C LYS A 44 -9.02 6.82 -11.11
N TYR A 45 -8.18 5.91 -10.62
CA TYR A 45 -8.01 4.56 -11.16
C TYR A 45 -9.34 3.79 -11.16
N ASN A 46 -10.07 3.84 -10.05
CA ASN A 46 -11.35 3.16 -9.89
C ASN A 46 -12.45 3.73 -10.78
N GLY A 47 -12.36 5.01 -11.16
CA GLY A 47 -13.25 5.65 -12.12
C GLY A 47 -12.96 5.32 -13.59
N THR A 48 -11.90 4.55 -13.90
CA THR A 48 -11.55 4.23 -15.29
C THR A 48 -12.50 3.19 -15.90
N GLY A 49 -12.94 3.45 -17.13
CA GLY A 49 -13.76 2.50 -17.90
C GLY A 49 -13.00 1.22 -18.28
N PRO A 50 -13.71 0.14 -18.65
CA PRO A 50 -13.11 -1.17 -18.94
C PRO A 50 -12.16 -1.18 -20.15
N ARG A 51 -12.25 -0.16 -21.02
CA ARG A 51 -11.36 0.01 -22.19
C ARG A 51 -10.22 1.00 -21.95
N GLY A 52 -10.12 1.61 -20.77
CA GLY A 52 -9.14 2.65 -20.45
C GLY A 52 -7.75 2.12 -20.07
N GLN A 53 -7.21 1.16 -20.81
CA GLN A 53 -5.98 0.44 -20.43
C GLN A 53 -4.77 1.38 -20.29
N GLU A 54 -4.60 2.31 -21.22
CA GLU A 54 -3.51 3.29 -21.20
C GLU A 54 -3.62 4.22 -19.99
N ALA A 55 -4.82 4.73 -19.71
CA ALA A 55 -5.08 5.57 -18.54
C ALA A 55 -4.83 4.80 -17.22
N ARG A 56 -5.27 3.54 -17.14
CA ARG A 56 -4.99 2.64 -16.01
C ARG A 56 -3.49 2.47 -15.80
N ARG A 57 -2.73 2.23 -16.86
CA ARG A 57 -1.28 2.07 -16.79
C ARG A 57 -0.59 3.33 -16.29
N SER A 58 -0.96 4.50 -16.81
CA SER A 58 -0.43 5.79 -16.36
C SER A 58 -0.71 6.02 -14.88
N LEU A 59 -1.97 5.84 -14.47
CA LEU A 59 -2.39 6.04 -13.08
C LEU A 59 -1.69 5.08 -12.12
N LEU A 60 -1.47 3.81 -12.49
CA LEU A 60 -0.70 2.87 -11.67
C LEU A 60 0.77 3.31 -11.54
N GLY A 61 1.36 3.85 -12.60
CA GLY A 61 2.72 4.39 -12.57
C GLY A 61 2.86 5.63 -11.67
N GLU A 62 1.81 6.43 -11.53
CA GLU A 62 1.78 7.58 -10.61
C GLU A 62 1.46 7.17 -9.15
N LEU A 63 0.61 6.16 -8.99
CA LEU A 63 0.07 5.69 -7.71
C LEU A 63 1.07 4.83 -6.94
N LEU A 64 1.72 3.89 -7.61
CA LEU A 64 2.54 2.85 -7.00
C LEU A 64 4.03 3.23 -7.01
N GLY A 65 4.83 2.61 -6.14
CA GLY A 65 6.27 2.83 -6.08
C GLY A 65 6.99 2.28 -7.31
N SER A 66 6.55 1.13 -7.83
CA SER A 66 6.96 0.60 -9.13
C SER A 66 5.95 -0.38 -9.70
N VAL A 67 5.87 -0.44 -11.04
CA VAL A 67 4.96 -1.36 -11.74
C VAL A 67 5.68 -2.01 -12.93
N GLY A 68 5.88 -3.32 -12.86
CA GLY A 68 6.46 -4.12 -13.94
C GLY A 68 5.59 -4.19 -15.19
N HIS A 69 6.04 -4.89 -16.21
CA HIS A 69 5.32 -5.13 -17.46
C HIS A 69 4.16 -6.12 -17.24
N GLY A 70 3.12 -6.07 -18.08
CA GLY A 70 2.03 -7.05 -18.00
C GLY A 70 1.14 -6.97 -16.74
N VAL A 71 1.27 -5.93 -15.91
CA VAL A 71 0.46 -5.78 -14.69
C VAL A 71 -0.98 -5.39 -15.02
N TRP A 72 -1.93 -6.12 -14.45
CA TRP A 72 -3.36 -5.85 -14.54
C TRP A 72 -4.03 -5.92 -13.17
N ILE A 73 -4.76 -4.86 -12.80
CA ILE A 73 -5.50 -4.80 -11.53
C ILE A 73 -6.95 -4.46 -11.84
N GLU A 74 -7.87 -5.33 -11.47
CA GLU A 74 -9.29 -5.06 -11.60
C GLU A 74 -9.76 -4.06 -10.53
N PRO A 75 -10.41 -2.94 -10.93
CA PRO A 75 -11.05 -2.04 -9.97
C PRO A 75 -12.19 -2.71 -9.18
N PRO A 76 -12.47 -2.31 -7.92
CA PRO A 76 -11.80 -1.24 -7.21
C PRO A 76 -10.49 -1.69 -6.54
N LEU A 77 -9.52 -0.77 -6.51
CA LEU A 77 -8.28 -0.82 -5.75
C LEU A 77 -8.37 0.15 -4.58
N HIS A 78 -8.02 -0.31 -3.38
CA HIS A 78 -7.92 0.51 -2.18
C HIS A 78 -6.49 0.51 -1.65
N VAL A 79 -5.96 1.69 -1.29
CA VAL A 79 -4.60 1.87 -0.75
C VAL A 79 -4.62 2.77 0.49
N ALA A 80 -3.60 2.66 1.34
CA ALA A 80 -3.33 3.65 2.39
C ALA A 80 -2.49 4.80 1.84
N TYR A 81 -1.38 4.48 1.17
CA TYR A 81 -0.44 5.42 0.55
C TYR A 81 -0.28 5.19 -0.96
N GLY A 82 -0.33 3.93 -1.42
CA GLY A 82 -0.02 3.51 -2.79
C GLY A 82 1.48 3.44 -3.09
N ARG A 83 2.25 4.48 -2.73
CA ARG A 83 3.66 4.63 -3.12
C ARG A 83 4.63 3.59 -2.54
N HIS A 84 4.23 2.84 -1.52
CA HIS A 84 5.06 1.79 -0.90
C HIS A 84 4.85 0.42 -1.56
N VAL A 85 4.04 0.35 -2.63
CA VAL A 85 3.72 -0.90 -3.30
C VAL A 85 4.55 -1.02 -4.56
N HIS A 86 5.23 -2.16 -4.67
CA HIS A 86 6.11 -2.52 -5.78
C HIS A 86 5.63 -3.82 -6.40
N LEU A 87 5.22 -3.75 -7.67
CA LEU A 87 4.76 -4.92 -8.43
C LEU A 87 5.79 -5.29 -9.49
N GLY A 88 6.15 -6.58 -9.54
CA GLY A 88 6.96 -7.18 -10.59
C GLY A 88 6.21 -7.35 -11.92
N ASP A 89 6.75 -8.19 -12.80
CA ASP A 89 6.19 -8.44 -14.13
C ASP A 89 5.05 -9.48 -14.09
N ASP A 90 4.10 -9.38 -15.01
CA ASP A 90 3.01 -10.34 -15.21
C ASP A 90 2.15 -10.58 -13.94
N VAL A 91 1.85 -9.50 -13.20
CA VAL A 91 0.98 -9.57 -12.01
C VAL A 91 -0.48 -9.35 -12.40
N TYR A 92 -1.33 -10.30 -12.05
CA TYR A 92 -2.78 -10.17 -12.20
C TYR A 92 -3.46 -10.06 -10.83
N VAL A 93 -4.25 -9.01 -10.63
CA VAL A 93 -5.06 -8.83 -9.42
C VAL A 93 -6.52 -8.70 -9.77
N ASN A 94 -7.33 -9.53 -9.13
CA ASN A 94 -8.77 -9.56 -9.31
C ASN A 94 -9.46 -8.50 -8.40
N PHE A 95 -10.79 -8.38 -8.52
CA PHE A 95 -11.58 -7.28 -7.97
C PHE A 95 -11.39 -7.06 -6.46
N GLY A 96 -11.37 -5.80 -6.03
CA GLY A 96 -11.52 -5.44 -4.62
C GLY A 96 -10.26 -5.61 -3.79
N LEU A 97 -9.08 -5.42 -4.38
CA LEU A 97 -7.82 -5.44 -3.64
C LEU A 97 -7.76 -4.30 -2.62
N THR A 98 -7.40 -4.63 -1.38
CA THR A 98 -7.11 -3.65 -0.33
C THR A 98 -5.67 -3.75 0.14
N LEU A 99 -4.94 -2.64 0.06
CA LEU A 99 -3.54 -2.52 0.47
C LEU A 99 -3.44 -1.51 1.62
N VAL A 100 -3.04 -1.98 2.80
CA VAL A 100 -2.65 -1.12 3.93
C VAL A 100 -1.13 -1.06 3.95
N ASP A 101 -0.59 -0.17 3.12
CA ASP A 101 0.82 -0.04 2.76
C ASP A 101 1.49 1.13 3.48
N ASP A 102 1.41 1.15 4.81
CA ASP A 102 2.19 2.12 5.59
C ASP A 102 3.70 1.96 5.39
N VAL A 103 4.16 0.73 5.16
CA VAL A 103 5.54 0.42 4.79
C VAL A 103 5.59 -0.42 3.52
N GLU A 104 6.81 -0.66 3.03
CA GLU A 104 7.07 -1.31 1.75
C GLU A 104 6.39 -2.69 1.58
N VAL A 105 5.73 -2.88 0.44
CA VAL A 105 5.07 -4.10 -0.03
C VAL A 105 5.66 -4.47 -1.38
N PHE A 106 6.29 -5.64 -1.45
CA PHE A 106 6.84 -6.18 -2.70
C PHE A 106 6.06 -7.41 -3.16
N VAL A 107 5.56 -7.35 -4.39
CA VAL A 107 4.95 -8.49 -5.11
C VAL A 107 5.89 -8.86 -6.25
N GLY A 108 6.32 -10.11 -6.29
CA GLY A 108 7.22 -10.62 -7.33
C GLY A 108 6.52 -10.86 -8.67
N ASP A 109 7.24 -11.45 -9.61
CA ASP A 109 6.74 -11.70 -10.96
C ASP A 109 5.75 -12.87 -11.01
N ARG A 110 4.86 -12.86 -12.01
CA ARG A 110 3.89 -13.94 -12.32
C ARG A 110 2.99 -14.29 -11.13
N VAL A 111 2.57 -13.27 -10.39
CA VAL A 111 1.68 -13.43 -9.23
C VAL A 111 0.24 -13.21 -9.66
N MET A 112 -0.63 -14.12 -9.23
CA MET A 112 -2.08 -13.94 -9.31
C MET A 112 -2.63 -13.67 -7.91
N VAL A 113 -3.55 -12.71 -7.82
CA VAL A 113 -4.24 -12.34 -6.58
C VAL A 113 -5.74 -12.50 -6.78
N ALA A 114 -6.35 -13.30 -5.90
CA ALA A 114 -7.79 -13.59 -5.92
C ALA A 114 -8.63 -12.34 -5.58
N PRO A 115 -9.96 -12.37 -5.84
CA PRO A 115 -10.85 -11.28 -5.46
C PRO A 115 -10.85 -11.05 -3.95
N HIS A 116 -11.06 -9.79 -3.54
CA HIS A 116 -11.24 -9.35 -2.15
C HIS A 116 -10.08 -9.72 -1.21
N VAL A 117 -8.86 -9.79 -1.75
CA VAL A 117 -7.66 -9.96 -0.94
C VAL A 117 -7.31 -8.64 -0.24
N THR A 118 -6.96 -8.75 1.04
CA THR A 118 -6.43 -7.65 1.85
C THR A 118 -4.99 -7.95 2.23
N VAL A 119 -4.07 -7.06 1.88
CA VAL A 119 -2.68 -7.09 2.33
C VAL A 119 -2.49 -5.93 3.30
N SER A 120 -2.10 -6.25 4.53
CA SER A 120 -1.82 -5.23 5.54
C SER A 120 -0.41 -5.37 6.08
N THR A 121 0.36 -4.29 5.99
CA THR A 121 1.65 -4.17 6.68
C THR A 121 1.48 -3.69 8.12
N THR A 122 0.33 -3.10 8.42
CA THR A 122 -0.03 -2.47 9.68
C THR A 122 -0.91 -3.38 10.53
N GLY A 123 -0.72 -3.30 11.84
CA GLY A 123 -1.56 -3.90 12.87
C GLY A 123 -1.46 -3.13 14.17
N HIS A 124 -2.39 -3.34 15.10
CA HIS A 124 -2.43 -2.61 16.37
C HIS A 124 -1.93 -3.48 17.53
N PRO A 125 -1.27 -2.89 18.56
CA PRO A 125 -0.93 -3.62 19.79
C PRO A 125 -2.13 -4.35 20.38
N VAL A 126 -1.97 -5.59 20.87
CA VAL A 126 -3.09 -6.31 21.50
C VAL A 126 -3.54 -5.62 22.79
N HIS A 127 -2.62 -5.04 23.56
CA HIS A 127 -2.96 -4.35 24.81
C HIS A 127 -3.65 -2.99 24.55
N PRO A 128 -4.90 -2.77 25.03
CA PRO A 128 -5.64 -1.54 24.74
C PRO A 128 -4.95 -0.26 25.19
N GLY A 129 -4.20 -0.31 26.31
CA GLY A 129 -3.44 0.84 26.81
C GLY A 129 -2.38 1.35 25.82
N LEU A 130 -1.80 0.46 25.00
CA LEU A 130 -0.79 0.82 24.00
C LEU A 130 -1.42 1.34 22.69
N ARG A 131 -2.65 0.88 22.36
CA ARG A 131 -3.38 1.37 21.17
C ARG A 131 -3.84 2.82 21.30
N ARG A 132 -4.09 3.27 22.53
CA ARG A 132 -4.53 4.66 22.80
C ARG A 132 -3.45 5.69 22.47
N THR A 133 -2.19 5.27 22.42
CA THR A 133 -1.02 6.15 22.22
C THR A 133 -0.29 5.89 20.90
N ALA A 134 -0.46 4.73 20.28
CA ALA A 134 0.14 4.43 18.98
C ALA A 134 -0.68 3.42 18.18
N ALA A 135 -0.74 3.63 16.87
CA ALA A 135 -1.62 2.90 15.98
C ALA A 135 -0.94 1.64 15.42
N SER A 136 0.25 1.74 14.83
CA SER A 136 0.73 0.66 13.96
C SER A 136 1.99 -0.05 14.46
N SER A 137 2.02 -1.37 14.30
CA SER A 137 3.15 -2.28 14.40
C SER A 137 3.00 -3.35 13.29
N ARG A 138 4.12 -3.91 12.80
CA ARG A 138 4.10 -4.81 11.64
C ARG A 138 3.17 -6.02 11.84
N LEU A 139 2.28 -6.29 10.88
CA LEU A 139 1.78 -7.64 10.64
C LEU A 139 2.79 -8.36 9.72
N ARG A 140 3.47 -9.39 10.23
CA ARG A 140 4.43 -10.18 9.44
C ARG A 140 3.63 -11.14 8.55
N CYS A 141 3.13 -10.66 7.41
CA CYS A 141 2.80 -11.56 6.31
C CYS A 141 4.13 -12.16 5.82
N ALA A 142 4.35 -13.44 6.07
CA ALA A 142 5.49 -14.15 5.51
C ALA A 142 5.36 -14.07 3.99
N SER A 143 6.30 -13.39 3.34
CA SER A 143 6.42 -13.38 1.89
C SER A 143 6.80 -14.79 1.41
N ARG A 144 5.79 -15.63 1.25
CA ARG A 144 5.72 -16.76 0.31
C ARG A 144 4.29 -17.22 0.08
N THR A 145 3.31 -16.32 0.16
CA THR A 145 1.95 -16.62 -0.31
C THR A 145 1.87 -16.27 -1.79
N THR A 146 2.22 -17.23 -2.64
CA THR A 146 1.50 -17.40 -3.90
C THR A 146 0.02 -17.51 -3.55
N CYS A 147 -0.76 -16.45 -3.73
CA CYS A 147 -2.22 -16.54 -3.72
C CYS A 147 -2.71 -17.12 -5.07
N GLY A 148 -2.18 -18.27 -5.46
CA GLY A 148 -2.48 -18.97 -6.70
C GLY A 148 -2.20 -20.46 -6.52
N SER A 149 -3.13 -21.30 -6.99
CA SER A 149 -3.14 -22.74 -6.80
C SER A 149 -1.96 -23.45 -7.48
N GLY A 150 -1.07 -24.06 -6.69
CA GLY A 150 -0.19 -25.16 -7.11
C GLY A 150 1.10 -24.77 -7.86
N PRO A 151 2.13 -25.64 -7.84
CA PRO A 151 3.47 -25.29 -8.30
C PRO A 151 3.60 -25.43 -9.82
N ALA A 152 4.21 -24.44 -10.47
CA ALA A 152 4.85 -24.65 -11.77
C ALA A 152 6.34 -24.85 -11.53
N ARG A 153 6.84 -26.00 -12.00
CA ARG A 153 8.25 -26.44 -11.97
C ARG A 153 9.17 -25.49 -12.73
#